data_AF-A0A7X5DEV1-F1
#
_entry.id   AF-A0A7X5DEV1-F1
#
_cell.length_a   1.000
_cell.length_b   1.000
_cell.length_c   1.000
_cell.angle_alpha   90.00
_cell.angle_beta   90.00
_cell.angle_gamma   90.00
#
_symmetry.space_group_name_H-M   'P 1'
#
loop_
_entity.id
_entity.type
_entity.pdbx_description
1 polymer ?
#
loop_
_entity_poly.entity_id
_entity_poly.type
_entity_poly.pdbx_seq_one_letter_code
_entity_poly.pdbx_strand_id
1 'polypeptide(L)'
;LYNEYGDAAFTEMKETDIWKDVPSWWGCDTCHTSVDDLTLRTNMVYYENLVAPQWEGEDINTLVCGQCHNFSGVFYGTEGVDDHMAFDIYRNGTDPDGLYKTLVEYTLETGSESGFPGFIDPVTGAILVGNDQIDLESFMGSNHQKLGMTCVDCHGAHYNGSPLENEETLEYCLTCHESRGIESTAAMRDMVQAGEAELKEALVSARATHTELGELLAVATEAGQEGAAIDEAREKYSKAYFDLMYVEGYNIDFGKKLSHNPAVMRELTAEAQTLSDESVQLMTAAA
;
A
#
# COMPACT_ATOMS: atom_id res chain seq x y z
N LEU A 1 12.27 22.42 8.15
CA LEU A 1 12.03 21.83 9.50
C LEU A 1 13.22 21.05 10.03
N TYR A 2 13.60 19.90 9.46
CA TYR A 2 14.65 19.06 10.06
C TYR A 2 16.00 19.79 10.26
N ASN A 3 16.43 20.61 9.30
CA ASN A 3 17.66 21.41 9.45
C ASN A 3 17.62 22.41 10.62
N GLU A 4 16.43 22.78 11.10
CA GLU A 4 16.22 23.76 12.16
C GLU A 4 15.96 23.09 13.53
N TYR A 5 15.22 21.98 13.53
CA TYR A 5 14.77 21.31 14.76
C TYR A 5 15.41 19.93 14.98
N GLY A 6 16.15 19.38 14.02
CA GLY A 6 16.68 18.02 14.08
C GLY A 6 15.58 16.99 14.31
N ASP A 7 15.87 15.99 15.13
CA ASP A 7 14.90 14.93 15.49
C ASP A 7 13.64 15.48 16.18
N ALA A 8 13.76 16.60 16.90
CA ALA A 8 12.62 17.26 17.57
C ALA A 8 11.52 17.70 16.58
N ALA A 9 11.86 17.88 15.29
CA ALA A 9 10.89 18.14 14.23
C ALA A 9 9.81 17.05 14.11
N PHE A 10 10.13 15.82 14.50
CA PHE A 10 9.29 14.65 14.32
C PHE A 10 8.77 14.08 15.65
N THR A 11 9.38 14.45 16.78
CA THR A 11 9.13 13.83 18.08
C THR A 11 8.44 14.76 19.06
N GLU A 12 8.62 16.07 18.91
CA GLU A 12 8.10 17.10 19.84
C GLU A 12 7.09 18.04 19.18
N MET A 13 7.09 18.13 17.85
CA MET A 13 6.17 18.97 17.10
C MET A 13 4.86 18.23 16.83
N LYS A 14 3.73 18.87 17.20
CA LYS A 14 2.42 18.36 16.80
C LYS A 14 2.28 18.52 15.30
N GLU A 15 1.67 17.52 14.66
CA GLU A 15 1.36 17.54 13.23
C GLU A 15 0.73 18.88 12.81
N THR A 16 -0.25 19.39 13.57
CA THR A 16 -0.91 20.69 13.31
C THR A 16 0.00 21.92 13.35
N ASP A 17 1.15 21.84 14.02
CA ASP A 17 2.14 22.91 14.06
C ASP A 17 3.13 22.79 12.89
N ILE A 18 3.46 21.56 12.46
CA ILE A 18 4.22 21.29 11.23
C ILE A 18 3.46 21.80 10.00
N TRP A 19 2.16 21.52 9.88
CA TRP A 19 1.33 21.97 8.75
C TRP A 19 1.19 23.50 8.62
N LYS A 20 1.46 24.27 9.69
CA LYS A 20 1.45 25.75 9.62
C LYS A 20 2.71 26.31 8.99
N ASP A 21 3.83 25.62 9.15
CA ASP A 21 5.16 26.09 8.76
C ASP A 21 5.71 25.38 7.50
N VAL A 22 5.06 24.31 7.02
CA VAL A 22 5.32 23.67 5.73
C VAL A 22 4.25 24.10 4.71
N PRO A 23 4.49 25.15 3.91
CA PRO A 23 3.49 25.67 2.97
C PRO A 23 3.16 24.68 1.83
N SER A 24 4.04 23.72 1.54
CA SER A 24 3.80 22.60 0.62
C SER A 24 4.85 21.51 0.83
N TRP A 25 4.41 20.26 1.01
CA TRP A 25 5.28 19.07 0.96
C TRP A 25 5.74 18.75 -0.47
N TRP A 26 5.12 19.38 -1.47
CA TRP A 26 5.36 19.21 -2.91
C TRP A 26 6.29 20.30 -3.47
N GLY A 27 7.33 20.65 -2.72
CA GLY A 27 8.35 21.62 -3.13
C GLY A 27 9.38 21.00 -4.07
N CYS A 28 10.06 21.83 -4.85
CA CYS A 28 11.15 21.36 -5.71
C CYS A 28 12.26 20.69 -4.89
N ASP A 29 12.51 21.18 -3.69
CA ASP A 29 13.48 20.67 -2.72
C ASP A 29 13.09 19.33 -2.08
N THR A 30 11.87 18.84 -2.28
CA THR A 30 11.50 17.48 -1.84
C THR A 30 12.16 16.42 -2.72
N CYS A 31 12.29 16.70 -4.02
CA CYS A 31 12.79 15.73 -5.01
C CYS A 31 14.11 16.15 -5.66
N HIS A 32 14.56 17.39 -5.46
CA HIS A 32 15.80 17.91 -6.02
C HIS A 32 16.76 18.40 -4.94
N THR A 33 18.05 18.32 -5.25
CA THR A 33 19.12 18.83 -4.38
C THR A 33 19.03 20.36 -4.23
N SER A 34 18.71 21.06 -5.31
CA SER A 34 18.35 22.48 -5.27
C SER A 34 17.45 22.88 -6.45
N VAL A 35 16.83 24.06 -6.33
CA VAL A 35 16.07 24.69 -7.43
C VAL A 35 16.96 25.17 -8.59
N ASP A 36 18.27 25.26 -8.38
CA ASP A 36 19.22 25.77 -9.37
C ASP A 36 19.82 24.64 -10.23
N ASP A 37 20.07 23.47 -9.64
CA ASP A 37 20.68 22.32 -10.32
C ASP A 37 19.67 21.26 -10.80
N LEU A 38 18.48 21.21 -10.20
CA LEU A 38 17.42 20.23 -10.45
C LEU A 38 17.93 18.77 -10.46
N THR A 39 19.00 18.47 -9.72
CA THR A 39 19.51 17.10 -9.61
C THR A 39 18.62 16.30 -8.67
N LEU A 40 18.02 15.21 -9.18
CA LEU A 40 17.12 14.38 -8.39
C LEU A 40 17.83 13.76 -7.18
N ARG A 41 17.15 13.79 -6.04
CA ARG A 41 17.59 13.22 -4.78
C ARG A 41 16.39 12.99 -3.87
N THR A 42 16.47 11.96 -3.03
CA THR A 42 15.60 11.76 -1.88
C THR A 42 16.08 12.59 -0.68
N ASN A 43 15.19 13.39 -0.11
CA ASN A 43 15.47 14.37 0.93
C ASN A 43 14.64 14.14 2.21
N MET A 44 13.62 13.28 2.16
CA MET A 44 12.78 12.97 3.31
C MET A 44 13.52 12.08 4.31
N VAL A 45 13.82 12.61 5.50
CA VAL A 45 14.57 11.91 6.56
C VAL A 45 13.96 10.55 6.91
N TYR A 46 12.63 10.46 6.95
CA TYR A 46 11.94 9.21 7.27
C TYR A 46 12.22 8.14 6.20
N TYR A 47 12.13 8.53 4.94
CA TYR A 47 12.46 7.66 3.82
C TYR A 47 13.94 7.23 3.88
N GLU A 48 14.87 8.18 4.06
CA GLU A 48 16.30 7.89 4.11
C GLU A 48 16.68 6.87 5.18
N ASN A 49 16.00 6.88 6.33
CA ASN A 49 16.32 6.01 7.45
C ASN A 49 15.57 4.67 7.43
N LEU A 50 14.30 4.66 7.03
CA LEU A 50 13.43 3.47 7.16
C LEU A 50 13.19 2.73 5.85
N VAL A 51 13.24 3.43 4.72
CA VAL A 51 12.74 2.93 3.44
C VAL A 51 13.90 2.74 2.47
N ALA A 52 14.69 3.79 2.25
CA ALA A 52 15.81 3.81 1.31
C ALA A 52 16.78 2.63 1.44
N PRO A 53 17.15 2.14 2.65
CA PRO A 53 18.07 1.01 2.77
C PRO A 53 17.60 -0.27 2.07
N GLN A 54 16.28 -0.48 1.93
CA GLN A 54 15.70 -1.67 1.30
C GLN A 54 15.63 -1.56 -0.23
N TRP A 55 15.81 -0.35 -0.76
CA TRP A 55 15.71 -0.04 -2.20
C TRP A 55 17.05 0.46 -2.75
N GLU A 56 18.16 0.11 -2.11
CA GLU A 56 19.50 0.45 -2.59
C GLU A 56 19.73 -0.12 -4.01
N GLY A 57 20.03 0.75 -4.96
CA GLY A 57 20.28 0.38 -6.35
C GLY A 57 19.08 0.56 -7.29
N GLU A 58 17.89 0.88 -6.78
CA GLU A 58 16.76 1.26 -7.62
C GLU A 58 16.94 2.66 -8.23
N ASP A 59 16.23 2.92 -9.34
CA ASP A 59 16.37 4.17 -10.10
C ASP A 59 15.81 5.37 -9.31
N ILE A 60 16.55 6.47 -9.27
CA ILE A 60 16.17 7.68 -8.53
C ILE A 60 14.83 8.26 -9.00
N ASN A 61 14.43 8.07 -10.26
CA ASN A 61 13.12 8.48 -10.78
C ASN A 61 11.96 7.70 -10.17
N THR A 62 12.22 6.53 -9.59
CA THR A 62 11.25 5.79 -8.78
C THR A 62 11.34 6.23 -7.32
N LEU A 63 12.55 6.35 -6.78
CA LEU A 63 12.78 6.60 -5.35
C LEU A 63 12.28 7.97 -4.88
N VAL A 64 12.34 9.01 -5.72
CA VAL A 64 11.80 10.33 -5.35
C VAL A 64 10.29 10.31 -5.07
N CYS A 65 9.53 9.46 -5.77
CA CYS A 65 8.11 9.22 -5.51
C CYS A 65 7.93 8.32 -4.27
N GLY A 66 8.81 7.33 -4.15
CA GLY A 66 8.89 6.40 -3.02
C GLY A 66 9.11 7.07 -1.67
N GLN A 67 9.51 8.34 -1.61
CA GLN A 67 9.61 9.11 -0.36
C GLN A 67 8.29 9.21 0.40
N CYS A 68 7.16 9.23 -0.31
CA CYS A 68 5.83 9.32 0.27
C CYS A 68 4.96 8.11 -0.11
N HIS A 69 5.14 7.59 -1.32
CA HIS A 69 4.30 6.51 -1.85
C HIS A 69 4.85 5.12 -1.49
N ASN A 70 5.03 4.88 -0.19
CA ASN A 70 5.59 3.64 0.34
C ASN A 70 4.84 3.18 1.60
N PHE A 71 5.08 1.93 1.99
CA PHE A 71 4.40 1.26 3.07
C PHE A 71 4.63 1.89 4.46
N SER A 72 5.75 2.59 4.67
CA SER A 72 6.03 3.29 5.94
C SER A 72 5.12 4.49 6.18
N GLY A 73 4.28 4.86 5.20
CA GLY A 73 3.17 5.80 5.33
C GLY A 73 2.37 5.67 6.63
N VAL A 74 2.22 4.43 7.12
CA VAL A 74 1.51 4.09 8.36
C VAL A 74 2.05 4.74 9.63
N PHE A 75 3.31 5.17 9.65
CA PHE A 75 3.95 5.72 10.84
C PHE A 75 4.01 7.26 10.83
N TYR A 76 3.57 7.90 9.74
CA TYR A 76 3.54 9.35 9.68
C TYR A 76 2.44 9.89 10.61
N GLY A 77 2.83 10.66 11.62
CA GLY A 77 1.90 11.37 12.51
C GLY A 77 1.33 10.54 13.67
N THR A 78 1.79 9.29 13.87
CA THR A 78 1.41 8.48 15.04
C THR A 78 2.19 8.88 16.29
N GLU A 79 1.57 8.87 17.47
CA GLU A 79 2.32 9.05 18.73
C GLU A 79 3.42 7.98 18.88
N GLY A 80 4.57 8.34 19.45
CA GLY A 80 5.71 7.42 19.60
C GLY A 80 6.64 7.30 18.39
N VAL A 81 6.72 8.33 17.54
CA VAL A 81 7.55 8.36 16.31
C VAL A 81 8.99 7.86 16.51
N ASP A 82 9.62 8.13 17.66
CA ASP A 82 10.95 7.62 18.00
C ASP A 82 11.03 6.08 18.02
N ASP A 83 10.03 5.42 18.60
CA ASP A 83 9.96 3.97 18.68
C ASP A 83 9.63 3.36 17.30
N HIS A 84 8.85 4.08 16.47
CA HIS A 84 8.53 3.67 15.09
C HIS A 84 9.72 3.86 14.13
N MET A 85 10.57 4.87 14.35
CA MET A 85 11.80 5.08 13.56
C MET A 85 12.88 4.00 13.81
N ALA A 86 12.72 3.17 14.84
CA ALA A 86 13.57 2.00 15.07
C ALA A 86 12.98 0.72 14.46
N PHE A 87 11.74 0.76 13.97
CA PHE A 87 11.06 -0.41 13.45
C PHE A 87 11.31 -0.59 11.95
N ASP A 88 12.00 -1.68 11.60
CA ASP A 88 12.19 -2.08 10.21
C ASP A 88 10.91 -2.74 9.67
N ILE A 89 10.09 -1.94 8.98
CA ILE A 89 8.83 -2.36 8.34
C ILE A 89 9.03 -3.43 7.25
N TYR A 90 10.26 -3.60 6.77
CA TYR A 90 10.60 -4.57 5.72
C TYR A 90 11.44 -5.74 6.25
N ARG A 91 11.52 -5.94 7.58
CA ARG A 91 12.35 -7.00 8.20
C ARG A 91 12.03 -8.42 7.72
N ASN A 92 10.79 -8.66 7.26
CA ASN A 92 10.38 -9.94 6.67
C ASN A 92 10.24 -9.90 5.14
N GLY A 93 10.63 -8.80 4.47
CA GLY A 93 10.52 -8.62 3.03
C GLY A 93 9.68 -7.42 2.62
N THR A 94 9.79 -7.05 1.35
CA THR A 94 9.04 -5.93 0.73
C THR A 94 7.82 -6.40 -0.07
N ASP A 95 7.62 -7.72 -0.19
CA ASP A 95 6.43 -8.30 -0.80
C ASP A 95 5.23 -8.30 0.18
N PRO A 96 3.99 -8.48 -0.32
CA PRO A 96 2.80 -8.45 0.52
C PRO A 96 2.86 -9.38 1.74
N ASP A 97 3.38 -10.60 1.59
CA ASP A 97 3.45 -11.58 2.68
C ASP A 97 4.45 -11.16 3.76
N GLY A 98 5.61 -10.65 3.35
CA GLY A 98 6.63 -10.10 4.25
C GLY A 98 6.11 -8.89 5.03
N LEU A 99 5.38 -7.99 4.36
CA LEU A 99 4.76 -6.83 4.98
C LEU A 99 3.67 -7.24 5.98
N TYR A 100 2.76 -8.12 5.58
CA TYR A 100 1.72 -8.68 6.46
C TYR A 100 2.33 -9.28 7.73
N LYS A 101 3.34 -10.16 7.56
CA LYS A 101 4.01 -10.81 8.67
C LYS A 101 4.65 -9.80 9.61
N THR A 102 5.32 -8.79 9.07
CA THR A 102 5.96 -7.73 9.87
C THR A 102 4.95 -6.97 10.70
N LEU A 103 3.79 -6.61 10.15
CA LEU A 103 2.75 -5.88 10.88
C LEU A 103 2.04 -6.73 11.93
N VAL A 104 1.79 -8.00 11.66
CA VAL A 104 1.20 -8.92 12.64
C VAL A 104 2.14 -9.07 13.84
N GLU A 105 3.42 -9.32 13.59
CA GLU A 105 4.42 -9.43 14.66
C GLU A 105 4.54 -8.12 15.45
N TYR A 106 4.56 -6.97 14.77
CA TYR A 106 4.55 -5.66 15.42
C TYR A 106 3.33 -5.46 16.32
N THR A 107 2.13 -5.81 15.82
CA THR A 107 0.88 -5.65 16.58
C THR A 107 0.87 -6.53 17.82
N LEU A 108 1.42 -7.75 17.72
CA LEU A 108 1.57 -8.68 18.85
C LEU A 108 2.64 -8.22 19.85
N GLU A 109 3.76 -7.68 19.38
CA GLU A 109 4.86 -7.17 20.22
C GLU A 109 4.43 -5.93 21.02
N THR A 110 3.65 -5.05 20.40
CA THR A 110 3.19 -3.79 21.00
C THR A 110 1.89 -3.93 21.79
N GLY A 111 1.09 -4.96 21.51
CA GLY A 111 -0.23 -5.14 22.11
C GLY A 111 -1.20 -4.02 21.71
N SER A 112 -1.09 -3.49 20.49
CA SER A 112 -1.93 -2.39 20.00
C SER A 112 -3.41 -2.80 20.02
N GLU A 113 -4.20 -2.07 20.82
CA GLU A 113 -5.66 -2.25 20.95
C GLU A 113 -6.44 -1.27 20.06
N SER A 114 -5.77 -0.33 19.39
CA SER A 114 -6.40 0.60 18.46
C SER A 114 -5.38 1.28 17.54
N GLY A 115 -5.69 1.37 16.25
CA GLY A 115 -5.00 2.25 15.31
C GLY A 115 -4.12 1.54 14.29
N PHE A 116 -3.53 2.35 13.40
CA PHE A 116 -2.53 1.91 12.42
C PHE A 116 -1.15 1.76 13.08
N PRO A 117 -0.30 0.82 12.64
CA PRO A 117 -0.45 -0.03 11.45
C PRO A 117 -1.21 -1.35 11.69
N GLY A 118 -1.70 -1.58 12.91
CA GLY A 118 -2.49 -2.76 13.24
C GLY A 118 -3.02 -2.76 14.66
N PHE A 119 -4.10 -3.53 14.87
CA PHE A 119 -4.74 -3.70 16.17
C PHE A 119 -5.46 -5.05 16.28
N ILE A 120 -5.73 -5.49 17.50
CA ILE A 120 -6.60 -6.64 17.75
C ILE A 120 -8.05 -6.14 17.74
N ASP A 121 -8.84 -6.56 16.75
CA ASP A 121 -10.23 -6.16 16.63
C ASP A 121 -11.09 -6.84 17.70
N PRO A 122 -11.69 -6.10 18.65
CA PRO A 122 -12.49 -6.69 19.71
C PRO A 122 -13.80 -7.30 19.19
N VAL A 123 -14.23 -6.96 17.97
CA VAL A 123 -15.47 -7.50 17.39
C VAL A 123 -15.23 -8.92 16.87
N THR A 124 -14.20 -9.12 16.04
CA THR A 124 -13.92 -10.43 15.43
C THR A 124 -12.90 -11.27 16.20
N GLY A 125 -12.13 -10.65 17.11
CA GLY A 125 -10.98 -11.25 17.78
C GLY A 125 -9.77 -11.45 16.87
N ALA A 126 -9.83 -10.99 15.61
CA ALA A 126 -8.72 -11.10 14.66
C ALA A 126 -7.76 -9.92 14.78
N ILE A 127 -6.52 -10.13 14.34
CA ILE A 127 -5.53 -9.05 14.20
C ILE A 127 -5.79 -8.36 12.87
N LEU A 128 -6.08 -7.07 12.84
CA LEU A 128 -6.26 -6.33 11.60
C LEU A 128 -5.05 -5.43 11.37
N VAL A 129 -4.40 -5.64 10.23
CA VAL A 129 -3.18 -4.92 9.83
C VAL A 129 -3.31 -4.42 8.39
N GLY A 130 -2.62 -3.34 8.06
CA GLY A 130 -2.54 -2.89 6.67
C GLY A 130 -2.11 -1.44 6.52
N ASN A 131 -1.87 -1.08 5.27
CA ASN A 131 -1.65 0.29 4.82
C ASN A 131 -2.34 0.48 3.46
N ASP A 132 -2.66 1.72 3.14
CA ASP A 132 -3.28 2.09 1.87
C ASP A 132 -2.28 2.79 0.90
N GLN A 133 -1.07 3.11 1.38
CA GLN A 133 0.01 3.72 0.59
C GLN A 133 1.08 2.67 0.27
N ILE A 134 0.98 2.03 -0.90
CA ILE A 134 1.76 0.83 -1.27
C ILE A 134 2.34 0.90 -2.70
N ASP A 135 2.46 2.10 -3.26
CA ASP A 135 2.74 2.23 -4.71
C ASP A 135 4.18 1.82 -5.05
N LEU A 136 5.16 2.13 -4.19
CA LEU A 136 6.54 1.66 -4.34
C LEU A 136 6.61 0.13 -4.29
N GLU A 137 6.04 -0.48 -3.26
CA GLU A 137 6.07 -1.93 -3.04
C GLU A 137 5.34 -2.67 -4.16
N SER A 138 4.18 -2.18 -4.56
CA SER A 138 3.40 -2.82 -5.61
C SER A 138 4.07 -2.71 -6.97
N PHE A 139 4.70 -1.57 -7.29
CA PHE A 139 5.42 -1.40 -8.54
C PHE A 139 6.65 -2.33 -8.64
N MET A 140 7.24 -2.68 -7.50
CA MET A 140 8.44 -3.51 -7.44
C MET A 140 8.17 -4.94 -7.89
N GLY A 141 9.08 -5.45 -8.73
CA GLY A 141 8.90 -6.76 -9.37
C GLY A 141 7.80 -6.81 -10.45
N SER A 142 7.13 -5.70 -10.75
CA SER A 142 6.18 -5.62 -11.86
C SER A 142 6.86 -5.81 -13.21
N ASN A 143 6.07 -6.09 -14.26
CA ASN A 143 6.60 -6.15 -15.62
C ASN A 143 7.18 -4.81 -16.08
N HIS A 144 6.60 -3.68 -15.64
CA HIS A 144 7.10 -2.35 -15.99
C HIS A 144 8.46 -2.09 -15.35
N GLN A 145 8.61 -2.36 -14.04
CA GLN A 145 9.89 -2.22 -13.34
C GLN A 145 10.97 -3.15 -13.92
N LYS A 146 10.63 -4.41 -14.22
CA LYS A 146 11.55 -5.36 -14.87
C LYS A 146 12.03 -4.94 -16.26
N LEU A 147 11.27 -4.07 -16.93
CA LEU A 147 11.65 -3.47 -18.23
C LEU A 147 12.45 -2.17 -18.07
N GLY A 148 12.78 -1.78 -16.83
CA GLY A 148 13.53 -0.57 -16.52
C GLY A 148 12.68 0.70 -16.52
N MET A 149 11.35 0.58 -16.50
CA MET A 149 10.49 1.74 -16.34
C MET A 149 10.50 2.24 -14.89
N THR A 150 10.18 3.51 -14.72
CA THR A 150 10.13 4.24 -13.47
C THR A 150 8.80 4.97 -13.32
N CYS A 151 8.51 5.50 -12.13
CA CYS A 151 7.30 6.28 -11.88
C CYS A 151 7.18 7.49 -12.84
N VAL A 152 8.30 8.18 -13.08
CA VAL A 152 8.37 9.39 -13.92
C VAL A 152 8.09 9.10 -15.38
N ASP A 153 8.34 7.89 -15.88
CA ASP A 153 8.05 7.54 -17.28
C ASP A 153 6.55 7.62 -17.62
N CYS A 154 5.69 7.39 -16.62
CA CYS A 154 4.23 7.43 -16.79
C CYS A 154 3.62 8.71 -16.20
N HIS A 155 4.03 9.10 -15.00
CA HIS A 155 3.46 10.24 -14.28
C HIS A 155 4.19 11.57 -14.57
N GLY A 156 5.37 11.53 -15.20
CA GLY A 156 6.21 12.72 -15.34
C GLY A 156 6.72 13.24 -13.98
N ALA A 157 7.50 14.33 -14.02
CA ALA A 157 8.08 14.91 -12.81
C ALA A 157 7.14 15.90 -12.08
N HIS A 158 6.11 16.42 -12.77
CA HIS A 158 5.23 17.49 -12.26
C HIS A 158 3.74 17.22 -12.47
N TYR A 159 3.36 16.04 -12.97
CA TYR A 159 1.97 15.68 -13.22
C TYR A 159 1.50 14.64 -12.19
N ASN A 160 0.60 15.08 -11.31
CA ASN A 160 0.09 14.26 -10.20
C ASN A 160 -1.27 13.60 -10.54
N GLY A 161 -1.64 13.53 -11.81
CA GLY A 161 -2.91 12.96 -12.26
C GLY A 161 -2.78 11.53 -12.78
N SER A 162 -3.87 10.99 -13.30
CA SER A 162 -3.87 9.65 -13.90
C SER A 162 -3.09 9.65 -15.22
N PRO A 163 -2.15 8.73 -15.44
CA PRO A 163 -1.48 8.52 -16.73
C PRO A 163 -2.47 8.40 -17.92
N LEU A 164 -3.69 7.93 -17.67
CA LEU A 164 -4.74 7.75 -18.69
C LEU A 164 -5.36 9.05 -19.20
N GLU A 165 -5.17 10.15 -18.48
CA GLU A 165 -5.64 11.48 -18.87
C GLU A 165 -4.58 12.25 -19.68
N ASN A 166 -3.35 11.73 -19.78
CA ASN A 166 -2.25 12.33 -20.51
C ASN A 166 -2.04 11.61 -21.85
N GLU A 167 -2.29 12.33 -22.95
CA GLU A 167 -2.15 11.78 -24.30
C GLU A 167 -0.70 11.42 -24.64
N GLU A 168 0.29 12.21 -24.20
CA GLU A 168 1.72 11.92 -24.43
C GLU A 168 2.14 10.65 -23.69
N THR A 169 1.64 10.44 -22.46
CA THR A 169 1.86 9.19 -21.73
C THR A 169 1.24 8.00 -22.47
N LEU A 170 0.01 8.14 -22.98
CA LEU A 170 -0.63 7.07 -23.74
C LEU A 170 0.11 6.76 -25.04
N GLU A 171 0.61 7.77 -25.75
CA GLU A 171 1.49 7.58 -26.92
C GLU A 171 2.77 6.83 -26.54
N TYR A 172 3.35 7.14 -25.38
CA TYR A 172 4.49 6.39 -24.85
C TYR A 172 4.14 4.93 -24.54
N CYS A 173 2.96 4.65 -23.96
CA CYS A 173 2.50 3.27 -23.75
C CYS A 173 2.45 2.46 -25.05
N LEU A 174 2.06 3.09 -26.17
CA LEU A 174 1.96 2.42 -27.48
C LEU A 174 3.31 1.96 -28.02
N THR A 175 4.43 2.59 -27.61
CA THR A 175 5.78 2.18 -28.05
C THR A 175 6.07 0.70 -27.75
N CYS A 176 5.43 0.14 -26.72
CA CYS A 176 5.52 -1.26 -26.34
C CYS A 176 4.26 -2.07 -26.68
N HIS A 177 3.07 -1.47 -26.53
CA HIS A 177 1.80 -2.19 -26.62
C HIS A 177 1.19 -2.27 -28.02
N GLU A 178 1.63 -1.45 -28.99
CA GLU A 178 1.15 -1.52 -30.37
C GLU A 178 1.44 -2.90 -30.98
N SER A 179 2.63 -3.43 -30.75
CA SER A 179 3.04 -4.79 -31.17
C SER A 179 2.17 -5.92 -30.57
N ARG A 180 1.38 -5.60 -29.54
CA ARG A 180 0.48 -6.52 -28.82
C ARG A 180 -0.99 -6.32 -29.22
N GLY A 181 -1.26 -5.52 -30.25
CA GLY A 181 -2.60 -5.32 -30.82
C GLY A 181 -3.36 -4.11 -30.28
N ILE A 182 -2.70 -3.18 -29.57
CA ILE A 182 -3.31 -1.92 -29.10
C ILE A 182 -2.95 -0.81 -30.08
N GLU A 183 -3.85 -0.48 -30.99
CA GLU A 183 -3.53 0.36 -32.17
C GLU A 183 -3.73 1.87 -31.94
N SER A 184 -4.19 2.30 -30.77
CA SER A 184 -4.43 3.72 -30.48
C SER A 184 -4.41 4.04 -28.99
N THR A 185 -4.23 5.31 -28.65
CA THR A 185 -4.27 5.82 -27.28
C THR A 185 -5.65 5.60 -26.64
N ALA A 186 -6.72 5.71 -27.43
CA ALA A 186 -8.07 5.35 -27.01
C ALA A 186 -8.17 3.85 -26.67
N ALA A 187 -7.66 2.96 -27.52
CA ALA A 187 -7.65 1.52 -27.24
C ALA A 187 -6.78 1.17 -26.01
N MET A 188 -5.69 1.89 -25.77
CA MET A 188 -4.87 1.76 -24.57
C MET A 188 -5.66 2.14 -23.32
N ARG A 189 -6.30 3.31 -23.34
CA ARG A 189 -7.15 3.80 -22.25
C ARG A 189 -8.27 2.80 -21.94
N ASP A 190 -8.96 2.33 -22.97
CA ASP A 190 -10.04 1.35 -22.83
C ASP A 190 -9.53 0.02 -22.24
N MET A 191 -8.36 -0.45 -22.66
CA MET A 191 -7.77 -1.69 -22.14
C MET A 191 -7.43 -1.58 -20.65
N VAL A 192 -6.84 -0.46 -20.23
CA VAL A 192 -6.53 -0.23 -18.80
C VAL A 192 -7.82 -0.12 -17.99
N GLN A 193 -8.78 0.71 -18.44
CA GLN A 193 -10.06 0.91 -17.74
C GLN A 193 -10.90 -0.37 -17.65
N ALA A 194 -10.88 -1.21 -18.69
CA ALA A 194 -11.52 -2.53 -18.64
C ALA A 194 -10.89 -3.41 -17.56
N GLY A 195 -9.55 -3.45 -17.49
CA GLY A 195 -8.85 -4.16 -16.43
C GLY A 195 -9.17 -3.62 -15.03
N GLU A 196 -9.20 -2.30 -14.85
CA GLU A 196 -9.57 -1.66 -13.59
C GLU A 196 -10.99 -2.06 -13.16
N ALA A 197 -11.93 -2.10 -14.12
CA ALA A 197 -13.31 -2.52 -13.87
C ALA A 197 -13.41 -4.01 -13.49
N GLU A 198 -12.67 -4.89 -14.16
CA GLU A 198 -12.59 -6.32 -13.83
C GLU A 198 -12.04 -6.52 -12.40
N LEU A 199 -10.94 -5.84 -12.06
CA LEU A 199 -10.37 -5.92 -10.71
C LEU A 199 -11.35 -5.37 -9.66
N LYS A 200 -12.03 -4.27 -9.97
CA LYS A 200 -13.07 -3.70 -9.10
C LYS A 200 -14.21 -4.66 -8.83
N GLU A 201 -14.71 -5.35 -9.85
CA GLU A 201 -15.76 -6.37 -9.67
C GLU A 201 -15.30 -7.50 -8.75
N ALA A 202 -14.07 -8.00 -8.97
CA ALA A 202 -13.48 -9.04 -8.13
C ALA A 202 -13.28 -8.57 -6.67
N LEU A 203 -12.81 -7.34 -6.45
CA LEU A 203 -12.66 -6.75 -5.11
C LEU A 203 -14.00 -6.60 -4.39
N VAL A 204 -15.05 -6.14 -5.08
CA VAL A 204 -16.40 -6.04 -4.50
C VAL A 204 -16.90 -7.41 -4.05
N SER A 205 -16.69 -8.45 -4.87
CA SER A 205 -17.02 -9.83 -4.49
C SER A 205 -16.25 -10.28 -3.25
N ALA A 206 -14.92 -10.13 -3.27
CA ALA A 206 -14.05 -10.56 -2.17
C ALA A 206 -14.38 -9.83 -0.86
N ARG A 207 -14.65 -8.52 -0.93
CA ARG A 207 -15.06 -7.71 0.24
C ARG A 207 -16.41 -8.14 0.79
N ALA A 208 -17.35 -8.56 -0.06
CA ALA A 208 -18.65 -9.06 0.38
C ALA A 208 -18.51 -10.37 1.18
N THR A 209 -17.76 -11.35 0.66
CA THR A 209 -17.49 -12.61 1.39
C THR A 209 -16.68 -12.36 2.66
N HIS A 210 -15.67 -11.48 2.62
CA HIS A 210 -14.92 -11.11 3.80
C HIS A 210 -15.83 -10.46 4.87
N THR A 211 -16.80 -9.64 4.46
CA THR A 211 -17.77 -9.04 5.40
C THR A 211 -18.62 -10.12 6.06
N GLU A 212 -19.11 -11.10 5.30
CA GLU A 212 -19.83 -12.27 5.85
C GLU A 212 -18.99 -13.03 6.87
N LEU A 213 -17.72 -13.29 6.58
CA LEU A 213 -16.80 -13.92 7.53
C LEU A 213 -16.65 -13.10 8.82
N GLY A 214 -16.54 -11.78 8.70
CA GLY A 214 -16.46 -10.87 9.85
C GLY A 214 -17.71 -10.95 10.74
N GLU A 215 -18.90 -11.03 10.14
CA GLU A 215 -20.16 -11.21 10.87
C GLU A 215 -20.20 -12.55 11.62
N LEU A 216 -19.72 -13.64 11.02
CA LEU A 216 -19.63 -14.95 11.67
C LEU A 216 -18.64 -14.93 12.86
N LEU A 217 -17.47 -14.33 12.68
CA LEU A 217 -16.48 -14.17 13.74
C LEU A 217 -16.98 -13.28 14.87
N ALA A 218 -17.77 -12.24 14.56
CA ALA A 218 -18.40 -11.39 15.56
C ALA A 218 -19.37 -12.19 16.45
N VAL A 219 -20.23 -13.02 15.85
CA VAL A 219 -21.15 -13.89 16.59
C VAL A 219 -20.38 -14.89 17.46
N ALA A 220 -19.33 -15.52 16.93
CA ALA A 220 -18.51 -16.46 17.69
C ALA A 220 -17.81 -15.79 18.88
N THR A 221 -17.29 -14.58 18.68
CA THR A 221 -16.61 -13.78 19.70
C THR A 221 -17.57 -13.32 20.79
N GLU A 222 -18.77 -12.82 20.44
CA GLU A 222 -19.81 -12.45 21.40
C GLU A 222 -20.26 -13.67 22.25
N ALA A 223 -20.32 -14.84 21.64
CA ALA A 223 -20.66 -16.09 22.31
C ALA A 223 -19.50 -16.68 23.15
N GLY A 224 -18.30 -16.08 23.12
CA GLY A 224 -17.11 -16.58 23.81
C GLY A 224 -16.66 -17.96 23.31
N GLN A 225 -16.88 -18.24 22.02
CA GLN A 225 -16.45 -19.49 21.41
C GLN A 225 -14.94 -19.45 21.13
N GLU A 226 -14.28 -20.57 21.41
CA GLU A 226 -12.84 -20.75 21.19
C GLU A 226 -12.61 -22.11 20.53
N GLY A 227 -11.51 -22.22 19.78
CA GLY A 227 -11.06 -23.50 19.22
C GLY A 227 -10.35 -23.33 17.87
N ALA A 228 -9.67 -24.40 17.45
CA ALA A 228 -8.79 -24.36 16.28
C ALA A 228 -9.47 -23.87 15.00
N ALA A 229 -10.76 -24.15 14.79
CA ALA A 229 -11.50 -23.66 13.62
C ALA A 229 -11.74 -22.14 13.65
N ILE A 230 -11.98 -21.58 14.83
CA ILE A 230 -12.17 -20.14 15.03
C ILE A 230 -10.82 -19.43 14.92
N ASP A 231 -9.76 -20.00 15.50
CA ASP A 231 -8.41 -19.47 15.40
C ASP A 231 -7.94 -19.43 13.93
N GLU A 232 -8.15 -20.52 13.18
CA GLU A 232 -7.85 -20.57 11.74
C GLU A 232 -8.68 -19.54 10.95
N ALA A 233 -9.97 -19.38 11.27
CA ALA A 233 -10.81 -18.38 10.61
C ALA A 233 -10.36 -16.94 10.91
N ARG A 234 -9.89 -16.64 12.13
CA ARG A 234 -9.33 -15.34 12.52
C ARG A 234 -8.04 -15.05 11.76
N GLU A 235 -7.14 -16.03 11.64
CA GLU A 235 -5.89 -15.90 10.87
C GLU A 235 -6.16 -15.63 9.38
N LYS A 236 -7.07 -16.40 8.77
CA LYS A 236 -7.45 -16.21 7.36
C LYS A 236 -8.18 -14.88 7.12
N TYR A 237 -9.06 -14.47 8.05
CA TYR A 237 -9.71 -13.15 8.00
C TYR A 237 -8.68 -12.01 8.07
N SER A 238 -7.68 -12.13 8.94
CA SER A 238 -6.57 -11.16 9.04
C SER A 238 -5.78 -11.01 7.74
N LYS A 239 -5.37 -12.12 7.12
CA LYS A 239 -4.64 -12.09 5.84
C LYS A 239 -5.51 -11.56 4.70
N ALA A 240 -6.76 -12.01 4.60
CA ALA A 240 -7.69 -11.51 3.59
C ALA A 240 -7.94 -10.00 3.74
N TYR A 241 -8.02 -9.49 4.97
CA TYR A 241 -8.14 -8.06 5.24
C TYR A 241 -6.93 -7.28 4.70
N PHE A 242 -5.73 -7.76 5.01
CA PHE A 242 -4.49 -7.14 4.55
C PHE A 242 -4.41 -7.12 3.02
N ASP A 243 -4.71 -8.26 2.37
CA ASP A 243 -4.66 -8.37 0.90
C ASP A 243 -5.64 -7.40 0.22
N LEU A 244 -6.86 -7.29 0.75
CA LEU A 244 -7.84 -6.32 0.24
C LEU A 244 -7.35 -4.88 0.43
N MET A 245 -6.87 -4.52 1.62
CA MET A 245 -6.33 -3.19 1.89
C MET A 245 -5.15 -2.84 0.96
N TYR A 246 -4.25 -3.80 0.73
CA TYR A 246 -3.11 -3.65 -0.17
C TYR A 246 -3.56 -3.32 -1.59
N VAL A 247 -4.56 -4.04 -2.13
CA VAL A 247 -5.03 -3.82 -3.50
C VAL A 247 -5.87 -2.54 -3.63
N GLU A 248 -6.68 -2.22 -2.61
CA GLU A 248 -7.56 -1.04 -2.60
C GLU A 248 -6.76 0.27 -2.56
N GLY A 249 -5.80 0.37 -1.64
CA GLY A 249 -4.97 1.54 -1.43
C GLY A 249 -5.70 2.85 -1.08
N TYR A 250 -5.00 4.01 -1.10
CA TYR A 250 -5.44 5.32 -0.58
C TYR A 250 -6.62 5.98 -1.32
N ASN A 251 -7.36 5.27 -2.17
CA ASN A 251 -8.55 5.80 -2.81
C ASN A 251 -9.65 4.74 -2.87
N ILE A 252 -10.82 5.08 -2.33
CA ILE A 252 -12.04 4.26 -2.35
C ILE A 252 -12.55 3.88 -3.77
N ASP A 253 -11.86 4.28 -4.83
CA ASP A 253 -12.14 3.82 -6.19
C ASP A 253 -11.31 2.59 -6.51
N PHE A 254 -11.88 1.43 -6.19
CA PHE A 254 -11.28 0.12 -6.41
C PHE A 254 -10.79 -0.09 -7.83
N GLY A 255 -9.69 -0.84 -7.96
CA GLY A 255 -9.12 -1.24 -9.23
C GLY A 255 -8.08 -0.29 -9.81
N LYS A 256 -7.98 0.96 -9.33
CA LYS A 256 -7.11 2.00 -9.90
C LYS A 256 -5.61 1.73 -9.79
N LYS A 257 -5.18 0.90 -8.85
CA LYS A 257 -3.77 0.51 -8.69
C LYS A 257 -3.34 -0.64 -9.60
N LEU A 258 -4.26 -1.19 -10.41
CA LEU A 258 -3.99 -2.35 -11.28
C LEU A 258 -2.71 -2.18 -12.10
N SER A 259 -2.53 -1.02 -12.72
CA SER A 259 -1.45 -0.77 -13.69
C SER A 259 -0.05 -0.86 -13.10
N HIS A 260 0.12 -0.65 -11.79
CA HIS A 260 1.42 -0.79 -11.13
C HIS A 260 1.89 -2.25 -11.16
N ASN A 261 1.00 -3.21 -10.89
CA ASN A 261 1.33 -4.63 -10.97
C ASN A 261 0.08 -5.52 -11.16
N PRO A 262 -0.37 -5.70 -12.41
CA PRO A 262 -1.64 -6.38 -12.68
C PRO A 262 -1.68 -7.85 -12.28
N ALA A 263 -0.52 -8.49 -12.07
CA ALA A 263 -0.43 -9.88 -11.63
C ALA A 263 -0.68 -9.96 -10.12
N VAL A 264 0.11 -9.24 -9.33
CA VAL A 264 0.00 -9.22 -7.86
C VAL A 264 -1.39 -8.73 -7.43
N MET A 265 -1.91 -7.66 -8.04
CA MET A 265 -3.23 -7.13 -7.65
C MET A 265 -4.37 -8.15 -7.85
N ARG A 266 -4.30 -8.95 -8.91
CA ARG A 266 -5.29 -10.02 -9.17
C ARG A 266 -5.07 -11.22 -8.26
N GLU A 267 -3.82 -11.59 -8.01
CA GLU A 267 -3.45 -12.70 -7.13
C GLU A 267 -3.95 -12.46 -5.70
N LEU A 268 -3.63 -11.31 -5.11
CA LEU A 268 -4.07 -10.95 -3.75
C LEU A 268 -5.60 -10.88 -3.64
N THR A 269 -6.28 -10.35 -4.67
CA THR A 269 -7.76 -10.31 -4.68
C THR A 269 -8.35 -11.72 -4.69
N ALA A 270 -7.78 -12.63 -5.48
CA ALA A 270 -8.22 -14.02 -5.56
C ALA A 270 -7.88 -14.82 -4.29
N GLU A 271 -6.73 -14.53 -3.68
CA GLU A 271 -6.33 -15.10 -2.39
C GLU A 271 -7.28 -14.67 -1.28
N ALA A 272 -7.57 -13.38 -1.15
CA ALA A 272 -8.51 -12.85 -0.17
C ALA A 272 -9.91 -13.49 -0.29
N GLN A 273 -10.41 -13.64 -1.53
CA GLN A 273 -11.67 -14.35 -1.79
C GLN A 273 -11.59 -15.80 -1.31
N THR A 274 -10.53 -16.52 -1.66
CA THR A 274 -10.33 -17.93 -1.28
C THR A 274 -10.26 -18.12 0.23
N LEU A 275 -9.45 -17.31 0.91
CA LEU A 275 -9.30 -17.32 2.37
C LEU A 275 -10.63 -17.04 3.08
N SER A 276 -11.42 -16.12 2.53
CA SER A 276 -12.74 -15.78 3.06
C SER A 276 -13.73 -16.93 2.85
N ASP A 277 -13.81 -17.49 1.64
CA ASP A 277 -14.71 -18.60 1.30
C ASP A 277 -14.43 -19.86 2.14
N GLU A 278 -13.16 -20.24 2.28
CA GLU A 278 -12.75 -21.39 3.09
C GLU A 278 -13.14 -21.19 4.57
N SER A 279 -12.97 -19.98 5.08
CA SER A 279 -13.29 -19.66 6.48
C SER A 279 -14.80 -19.60 6.73
N VAL A 280 -15.60 -19.07 5.80
CA VAL A 280 -17.07 -19.13 5.88
C VAL A 280 -17.55 -20.57 5.93
N GLN A 281 -16.98 -21.45 5.09
CA GLN A 281 -17.29 -22.88 5.10
C GLN A 281 -16.87 -23.56 6.42
N LEU A 282 -15.68 -23.24 6.92
CA LEU A 282 -15.15 -23.75 8.18
C LEU A 282 -16.05 -23.37 9.37
N MET A 283 -16.43 -22.09 9.45
CA MET A 283 -17.28 -21.55 10.52
C MET A 283 -18.70 -22.13 10.46
N THR A 284 -19.25 -22.31 9.25
CA THR A 284 -20.59 -22.89 9.07
C THR A 284 -20.62 -24.38 9.42
N ALA A 285 -19.54 -25.12 9.16
CA ALA A 285 -19.44 -26.54 9.49
C ALA A 285 -19.20 -26.81 11.00
N ALA A 286 -18.68 -25.83 11.72
CA ALA A 286 -18.40 -25.90 13.16
C ALA A 286 -19.59 -25.48 14.05
N ALA A 287 -20.58 -24.78 13.48
CA ALA A 287 -21.81 -24.33 14.14
C ALA A 287 -22.88 -25.44 14.27
#